data_AF-A0A670YW62-F1
#
_entry.id   AF-A0A670YW62-F1
#
_cell.length_a   1.000
_cell.length_b   1.000
_cell.length_c   1.000
_cell.angle_alpha   90.00
_cell.angle_beta   90.00
_cell.angle_gamma   90.00
#
_symmetry.space_group_name_H-M   'P 1'
#
loop_
_entity.id
_entity.type
_entity.pdbx_description
1 polymer ?
#
loop_
_entity_poly.entity_id
_entity_poly.type
_entity_poly.pdbx_seq_one_letter_code
_entity_poly.pdbx_strand_id
1 'polypeptide(L)'
;MVDQWSWLWSENMQKILHLLFGTLIQRWVEVQVDNLTCTQYWVQYLRLLQESIWPGGVLPGVPKPLRTEEQKAETKEQALKILMAILPDTLQEFLGVNKYQQSWSLVLESMQHSNINRHVIYSLMDILMEFLIPDSPMEAPQTTSIMTSTYGAAERASSSVC
;
A
#
# COMPACT_ATOMS: atom_id res chain seq x y z
N MET A 1 -25.54 -12.92 36.35
CA MET A 1 -26.12 -11.62 35.93
C MET A 1 -25.05 -10.59 35.57
N VAL A 2 -23.86 -10.61 36.20
CA VAL A 2 -22.75 -9.69 35.89
C VAL A 2 -22.09 -9.99 34.54
N ASP A 3 -22.02 -11.27 34.15
CA ASP A 3 -21.29 -11.70 32.93
C ASP A 3 -21.97 -11.32 31.61
N GLN A 4 -23.29 -11.18 31.62
CA GLN A 4 -24.05 -10.78 30.44
C GLN A 4 -23.95 -9.27 30.19
N TRP A 5 -23.85 -8.48 31.27
CA TRP A 5 -23.60 -7.04 31.18
C TRP A 5 -22.17 -6.74 30.77
N SER A 6 -21.17 -7.47 31.28
CA SER A 6 -19.77 -7.28 30.89
C SER A 6 -19.52 -7.66 29.44
N TRP A 7 -20.18 -8.71 28.93
CA TRP A 7 -20.09 -9.12 27.53
C TRP A 7 -20.80 -8.15 26.57
N LEU A 8 -22.01 -7.68 26.92
CA LEU A 8 -22.70 -6.64 26.14
C LEU A 8 -21.92 -5.33 26.14
N TRP A 9 -21.26 -5.00 27.25
CA TRP A 9 -20.45 -3.79 27.34
C TRP A 9 -19.15 -3.93 26.55
N SER A 10 -18.48 -5.08 26.55
CA SER A 10 -17.28 -5.28 25.74
C SER A 10 -17.57 -5.29 24.24
N GLU A 11 -18.63 -5.95 23.79
CA GLU A 11 -18.97 -6.02 22.36
C GLU A 11 -19.47 -4.67 21.81
N ASN A 12 -20.31 -3.96 22.57
CA ASN A 12 -20.78 -2.63 22.16
C ASN A 12 -19.68 -1.58 22.27
N MET A 13 -18.81 -1.64 23.30
CA MET A 13 -17.65 -0.75 23.38
C MET A 13 -16.67 -1.03 22.25
N GLN A 14 -16.46 -2.28 21.86
CA GLN A 14 -15.63 -2.61 20.70
C GLN A 14 -16.22 -2.06 19.39
N LYS A 15 -17.55 -2.15 19.21
CA LYS A 15 -18.24 -1.56 18.05
C LYS A 15 -18.15 -0.03 18.04
N ILE A 16 -18.33 0.62 19.18
CA ILE A 16 -18.21 2.08 19.34
C ILE A 16 -16.77 2.52 19.14
N LEU A 17 -15.80 1.79 19.69
CA LEU A 17 -14.38 2.00 19.47
C LEU A 17 -14.08 1.90 17.98
N HIS A 18 -14.57 0.87 17.30
CA HIS A 18 -14.33 0.70 15.87
C HIS A 18 -15.02 1.79 15.03
N LEU A 19 -16.21 2.25 15.42
CA LEU A 19 -16.93 3.32 14.73
C LEU A 19 -16.28 4.70 14.94
N LEU A 20 -15.87 4.99 16.17
CA LEU A 20 -15.20 6.24 16.54
C LEU A 20 -13.78 6.28 15.99
N PHE A 21 -12.98 5.23 16.19
CA PHE A 21 -11.64 5.16 15.61
C PHE A 21 -11.70 5.06 14.09
N GLY A 22 -12.70 4.41 13.50
CA GLY A 22 -12.88 4.38 12.05
C GLY A 22 -13.01 5.79 11.46
N THR A 23 -13.95 6.59 11.98
CA THR A 23 -14.21 7.95 11.47
C THR A 23 -13.14 8.97 11.89
N LEU A 24 -12.64 8.88 13.13
CA LEU A 24 -11.63 9.81 13.65
C LEU A 24 -10.24 9.53 13.07
N ILE A 25 -9.80 8.27 12.99
CA ILE A 25 -8.52 7.93 12.34
C ILE A 25 -8.61 8.32 10.87
N GLN A 26 -9.71 7.98 10.17
CA GLN A 26 -9.86 8.34 8.77
C GLN A 26 -9.71 9.86 8.57
N ARG A 27 -10.45 10.67 9.32
CA ARG A 27 -10.37 12.13 9.20
C ARG A 27 -8.99 12.67 9.62
N TRP A 28 -8.35 12.07 10.62
CA TRP A 28 -6.98 12.43 10.98
C TRP A 28 -6.01 12.12 9.85
N VAL A 29 -6.09 10.94 9.23
CA VAL A 29 -5.27 10.54 8.08
C VAL A 29 -5.50 11.49 6.90
N GLU A 30 -6.76 11.80 6.57
CA GLU A 30 -7.11 12.76 5.51
C GLU A 30 -6.41 14.11 5.76
N VAL A 31 -6.51 14.65 6.97
CA VAL A 31 -5.84 15.91 7.33
C VAL A 31 -4.31 15.81 7.22
N GLN A 32 -3.71 14.70 7.64
CA GLN A 32 -2.27 14.49 7.50
C GLN A 32 -1.85 14.41 6.03
N VAL A 33 -2.60 13.66 5.22
CA VAL A 33 -2.34 13.51 3.78
C VAL A 33 -2.50 14.84 3.07
N ASP A 34 -3.56 15.60 3.34
CA ASP A 34 -3.80 16.92 2.76
C ASP A 34 -2.68 17.90 3.14
N ASN A 35 -2.24 17.87 4.39
CA ASN A 35 -1.13 18.71 4.85
C ASN A 35 0.19 18.33 4.17
N LEU A 36 0.49 17.04 4.04
CA LEU A 36 1.71 16.55 3.37
C LEU A 36 1.66 16.80 1.86
N THR A 37 0.51 16.66 1.22
CA THR A 37 0.34 16.83 -0.23
C THR A 37 0.04 18.27 -0.65
N CYS A 38 0.08 19.22 0.28
CA CYS A 38 -0.11 20.63 -0.01
C CYS A 38 0.96 21.15 -0.98
N THR A 39 0.55 22.01 -1.93
CA THR A 39 1.39 22.60 -2.99
C THR A 39 2.70 23.20 -2.47
N GLN A 40 2.71 23.70 -1.23
CA GLN A 40 3.87 24.33 -0.60
C GLN A 40 5.03 23.34 -0.38
N TYR A 41 4.74 22.08 -0.06
CA TYR A 41 5.77 21.07 0.22
C TYR A 41 6.31 20.41 -1.05
N TRP A 42 5.56 20.45 -2.16
CA TRP A 42 5.98 19.83 -3.43
C TRP A 42 7.32 20.34 -3.94
N VAL A 43 7.58 21.65 -3.85
CA VAL A 43 8.87 22.23 -4.26
C VAL A 43 10.01 21.64 -3.40
N GLN A 44 9.77 21.46 -2.11
CA GLN A 44 10.75 20.90 -1.19
C GLN A 44 10.98 19.41 -1.46
N TYR A 45 9.93 18.64 -1.72
CA TYR A 45 10.05 17.23 -2.09
C TYR A 45 10.79 17.04 -3.41
N LEU A 46 10.48 17.84 -4.43
CA LEU A 46 11.16 17.80 -5.71
C LEU A 46 12.64 18.19 -5.57
N ARG A 47 12.95 19.19 -4.76
CA ARG A 47 14.35 19.55 -4.46
C ARG A 47 15.08 18.44 -3.72
N LEU A 48 14.44 17.83 -2.72
CA LEU A 48 15.03 16.72 -1.97
C LEU A 48 15.28 15.51 -2.87
N LEU A 49 14.33 15.21 -3.76
CA LEU A 49 14.47 14.15 -4.76
C LEU A 49 15.61 14.47 -5.73
N GLN A 50 15.67 15.70 -6.24
CA GLN A 50 16.73 16.17 -7.12
C GLN A 50 18.10 16.01 -6.45
N GLU A 51 18.27 16.50 -5.21
CA GLU A 51 19.54 16.38 -4.49
C GLU A 51 19.88 14.92 -4.14
N SER A 52 18.87 14.06 -3.95
CA SER A 52 19.10 12.64 -3.67
C SER A 52 19.63 11.85 -4.87
N ILE A 53 19.20 12.20 -6.09
CA ILE A 53 19.56 11.52 -7.34
C ILE A 53 20.75 12.24 -8.03
N TRP A 54 20.72 13.57 -8.06
CA TRP A 54 21.66 14.49 -8.70
C TRP A 54 22.08 15.59 -7.73
N PRO A 55 23.03 15.32 -6.82
CA PRO A 55 23.53 16.35 -5.90
C PRO A 55 24.10 17.53 -6.70
N GLY A 56 23.60 18.73 -6.46
CA GLY A 56 23.98 19.93 -7.23
C GLY A 56 23.58 19.91 -8.72
N GLY A 57 22.66 19.04 -9.13
CA GLY A 57 22.12 18.97 -10.49
C GLY A 57 23.01 18.28 -11.52
N VAL A 58 24.13 17.66 -11.10
CA VAL A 58 25.05 16.93 -11.99
C VAL A 58 24.99 15.45 -11.65
N LEU A 59 24.99 14.59 -12.67
CA LEU A 59 25.05 13.14 -12.46
C LEU A 59 26.43 12.79 -11.90
N PRO A 60 26.52 12.20 -10.69
CA PRO A 60 27.81 11.79 -10.14
C PRO A 60 28.48 10.80 -11.10
N GLY A 61 29.69 11.15 -11.57
CA GLY A 61 30.48 10.26 -12.44
C GLY A 61 31.00 9.01 -11.72
N VAL A 62 30.90 8.97 -10.39
CA VAL A 62 31.27 7.83 -9.56
C VAL A 62 30.00 7.30 -8.88
N PRO A 63 29.72 5.99 -8.97
CA PRO A 63 28.58 5.39 -8.27
C PRO A 63 28.70 5.64 -6.77
N LYS A 64 27.57 5.94 -6.12
CA LYS A 64 27.51 6.16 -4.68
C LYS A 64 28.16 4.96 -3.97
N PRO A 65 29.07 5.18 -3.00
CA PRO A 65 29.73 4.08 -2.30
C PRO A 65 28.67 3.16 -1.69
N LEU A 66 28.91 1.86 -1.79
CA LEU A 66 28.06 0.86 -1.16
C LEU A 66 27.97 1.17 0.33
N ARG A 67 26.76 1.36 0.83
CA ARG A 67 26.52 1.62 2.25
C ARG A 67 27.02 0.46 3.09
N THR A 68 27.82 0.75 4.10
CA THR A 68 28.25 -0.21 5.12
C THR A 68 27.04 -0.74 5.90
N GLU A 69 27.08 -1.99 6.37
CA GLU A 69 26.01 -2.58 7.18
C GLU A 69 25.73 -1.77 8.45
N GLU A 70 26.76 -1.20 9.08
CA GLU A 70 26.62 -0.31 10.23
C GLU A 70 25.84 0.95 9.88
N GLN A 71 26.17 1.61 8.76
CA GLN A 71 25.41 2.75 8.28
C GLN A 71 23.96 2.33 8.08
N LYS A 72 23.69 1.25 7.32
CA LYS A 72 22.33 0.71 7.08
C LYS A 72 21.54 0.54 8.37
N ALA A 73 22.14 -0.06 9.41
CA ALA A 73 21.51 -0.22 10.71
C ALA A 73 21.18 1.13 11.37
N GLU A 74 22.11 2.10 11.34
CA GLU A 74 21.90 3.43 11.94
C GLU A 74 20.73 4.18 11.29
N THR A 75 20.67 4.26 9.95
CA THR A 75 19.53 4.94 9.29
C THR A 75 18.24 4.15 9.44
N LYS A 76 18.29 2.82 9.58
CA LYS A 76 17.09 2.04 9.91
C LYS A 76 16.55 2.46 11.27
N GLU A 77 17.40 2.63 12.27
CA GLU A 77 16.99 3.10 13.60
C GLU A 77 16.45 4.54 13.55
N GLN A 78 17.13 5.44 12.83
CA GLN A 78 16.66 6.82 12.64
C GLN A 78 15.30 6.87 11.94
N ALA A 79 15.12 6.10 10.87
CA ALA A 79 13.86 6.02 10.14
C ALA A 79 12.74 5.48 11.03
N LEU A 80 13.03 4.46 11.85
CA LEU A 80 12.07 3.91 12.80
C LEU A 80 11.63 4.98 13.82
N LYS A 81 12.55 5.77 14.37
CA LYS A 81 12.23 6.86 15.31
C LYS A 81 11.34 7.92 14.66
N ILE A 82 11.65 8.31 13.43
CA ILE A 82 10.83 9.27 12.66
C ILE A 82 9.44 8.71 12.43
N LEU A 83 9.36 7.44 12.01
CA LEU A 83 8.10 6.77 11.71
C LEU A 83 7.21 6.62 12.95
N MET A 84 7.81 6.31 14.11
CA MET A 84 7.13 6.29 15.40
C MET A 84 6.58 7.66 15.80
N ALA A 85 7.22 8.77 15.38
CA ALA A 85 6.78 10.12 15.68
C ALA A 85 5.63 10.62 14.78
N ILE A 86 5.24 9.87 13.75
CA ILE A 86 4.16 10.26 12.83
C ILE A 86 2.77 10.04 13.47
N LEU A 87 2.60 8.98 14.26
CA LEU A 87 1.33 8.73 14.93
C LEU A 87 1.27 9.46 16.28
N PRO A 88 0.06 9.77 16.77
CA PRO A 88 -0.12 10.39 18.08
C PRO A 88 0.37 9.50 19.23
N ASP A 89 0.95 10.11 20.26
CA ASP A 89 1.46 9.42 21.46
C ASP A 89 0.37 8.60 22.18
N THR A 90 -0.89 8.99 22.05
CA THR A 90 -2.05 8.26 22.62
C THR A 90 -2.18 6.83 22.09
N LEU A 91 -1.76 6.57 20.84
CA LEU A 91 -1.75 5.22 20.28
C LEU A 91 -0.62 4.38 20.88
N GLN A 92 0.52 4.98 21.17
CA GLN A 92 1.63 4.30 21.84
C GLN A 92 1.25 3.89 23.27
N GLU A 93 0.50 4.73 23.98
CA GLU A 93 -0.04 4.41 25.31
C GLU A 93 -1.05 3.25 25.26
N PHE A 94 -1.92 3.20 24.23
CA PHE A 94 -2.92 2.15 24.08
C PHE A 94 -2.34 0.79 23.67
N LEU A 95 -1.42 0.76 22.70
CA LEU A 95 -0.83 -0.49 22.20
C LEU A 95 0.36 -0.98 23.03
N GLY A 96 0.98 -0.08 23.79
CA GLY A 96 2.25 -0.32 24.47
C GLY A 96 3.45 -0.17 23.55
N VAL A 97 4.53 0.40 24.09
CA VAL A 97 5.74 0.79 23.35
C VAL A 97 6.36 -0.35 22.54
N ASN A 98 6.46 -1.55 23.13
CA ASN A 98 7.09 -2.70 22.48
C ASN A 98 6.31 -3.17 21.25
N LYS A 99 4.97 -3.22 21.33
CA LYS A 99 4.11 -3.65 20.22
C LYS A 99 4.10 -2.60 19.13
N TYR A 100 4.03 -1.33 19.52
CA TYR A 100 4.10 -0.20 18.62
C TYR A 100 5.41 -0.16 17.82
N GLN A 101 6.56 -0.33 18.49
CA GLN A 101 7.86 -0.43 17.84
C GLN A 101 7.94 -1.63 16.89
N GLN A 102 7.43 -2.79 17.32
CA GLN A 102 7.41 -4.01 16.51
C GLN A 102 6.57 -3.81 15.24
N SER A 103 5.38 -3.21 15.34
CA SER A 103 4.54 -2.90 14.19
C SER A 103 5.25 -2.00 13.17
N TRP A 104 5.89 -0.93 13.63
CA TRP A 104 6.64 -0.05 12.73
C TRP A 104 7.88 -0.70 12.15
N SER A 105 8.56 -1.57 12.90
CA SER A 105 9.68 -2.34 12.38
C SER A 105 9.26 -3.25 11.21
N LEU A 106 8.07 -3.86 11.28
CA LEU A 106 7.52 -4.70 10.21
C LEU A 106 7.19 -3.87 8.96
N VAL A 107 6.59 -2.69 9.13
CA VAL A 107 6.33 -1.76 8.02
C VAL A 107 7.65 -1.34 7.37
N LEU A 108 8.64 -0.96 8.18
CA LEU A 108 9.95 -0.55 7.68
C LEU A 108 10.69 -1.70 6.97
N GLU A 109 10.57 -2.92 7.48
CA GLU A 109 11.13 -4.13 6.85
C GLU A 109 10.43 -4.44 5.52
N SER A 110 9.12 -4.28 5.45
CA SER A 110 8.35 -4.40 4.20
C SER A 110 8.86 -3.44 3.13
N MET A 111 9.12 -2.18 3.52
CA MET A 111 9.71 -1.17 2.63
C MET A 111 11.17 -1.46 2.24
N GLN A 112 11.86 -2.37 2.92
CA GLN A 112 13.22 -2.78 2.58
C GLN A 112 13.24 -3.97 1.60
N HIS A 113 12.11 -4.63 1.35
CA HIS A 113 12.04 -5.76 0.42
C HIS A 113 12.07 -5.30 -1.04
N SER A 114 13.13 -5.69 -1.77
CA SER A 114 13.36 -5.32 -3.17
C SER A 114 12.24 -5.77 -4.11
N ASN A 115 11.66 -6.95 -3.89
CA ASN A 115 10.59 -7.49 -4.73
C ASN A 115 9.29 -6.68 -4.61
N ILE A 116 8.91 -6.30 -3.39
CA ILE A 116 7.73 -5.47 -3.12
C ILE A 116 7.94 -4.11 -3.74
N ASN A 117 9.10 -3.49 -3.49
CA ASN A 117 9.44 -2.18 -4.05
C ASN A 117 9.44 -2.18 -5.57
N ARG A 118 9.95 -3.25 -6.20
CA ARG A 118 9.92 -3.40 -7.66
C ARG A 118 8.49 -3.43 -8.19
N HIS A 119 7.60 -4.18 -7.54
CA HIS A 119 6.19 -4.23 -7.94
C HIS A 119 5.54 -2.84 -7.79
N VAL A 120 5.74 -2.16 -6.66
CA VAL A 120 5.21 -0.81 -6.42
C VAL A 120 5.67 0.17 -7.50
N ILE A 121 6.95 0.15 -7.88
CA ILE A 121 7.49 1.04 -8.92
C ILE A 121 6.84 0.78 -10.29
N TYR A 122 6.67 -0.48 -10.68
CA TYR A 122 6.02 -0.78 -11.96
C TYR A 122 4.54 -0.42 -11.95
N SER A 123 3.82 -0.72 -10.87
CA SER A 123 2.42 -0.32 -10.74
C SER A 123 2.25 1.21 -10.79
N LEU A 124 3.16 1.96 -10.16
CA LEU A 124 3.19 3.42 -10.27
C LEU A 124 3.45 3.87 -11.72
N MET A 125 4.36 3.20 -12.42
CA MET A 125 4.66 3.53 -13.81
C MET A 125 3.49 3.21 -14.74
N ASP A 126 2.76 2.12 -14.51
CA ASP A 126 1.56 1.77 -15.26
C ASP A 126 0.48 2.87 -15.09
N ILE A 127 0.23 3.32 -13.86
CA ILE A 127 -0.71 4.42 -13.58
C ILE A 127 -0.25 5.73 -14.23
N LEU A 128 1.05 6.04 -14.18
CA LEU A 128 1.59 7.24 -14.83
C LEU A 128 1.44 7.17 -16.35
N MET A 129 1.63 6.00 -16.96
CA MET A 129 1.46 5.78 -18.39
C MET A 129 -0.01 5.93 -18.80
N GLU A 130 -0.95 5.43 -17.99
CA GLU A 130 -2.39 5.62 -18.21
C GLU A 130 -2.77 7.11 -18.17
N PHE A 131 -2.16 7.88 -17.25
CA PHE A 131 -2.39 9.33 -17.18
C PHE A 131 -1.74 10.09 -18.36
N LEU A 132 -0.54 9.69 -18.79
CA LEU A 132 0.16 10.34 -19.91
C LEU A 132 -0.42 9.99 -21.29
N ILE A 133 -1.02 8.80 -21.44
CA ILE A 133 -1.58 8.29 -22.70
C ILE A 133 -3.03 7.85 -22.43
N PRO A 134 -4.00 8.77 -22.42
CA PRO A 134 -5.40 8.46 -22.13
C PRO A 134 -6.09 7.53 -23.15
N ASP A 135 -5.51 7.35 -24.35
CA ASP A 135 -6.19 6.79 -25.52
C ASP A 135 -5.74 5.38 -25.96
N SER A 136 -5.02 4.60 -25.15
CA SER A 136 -4.82 3.18 -25.48
C SER A 136 -6.05 2.37 -25.03
N PRO A 137 -6.85 1.77 -25.93
CA PRO A 137 -7.85 0.79 -25.51
C PRO A 137 -7.10 -0.42 -24.98
N MET A 138 -6.85 -0.45 -23.67
CA MET A 138 -6.40 -1.65 -23.00
C MET A 138 -7.61 -2.58 -22.99
N GLU A 139 -7.75 -3.37 -24.07
CA GLU A 139 -8.78 -4.39 -24.16
C GLU A 139 -8.72 -5.25 -22.90
N ALA A 140 -9.80 -5.19 -22.11
CA ALA A 140 -10.01 -6.11 -21.02
C ALA A 140 -9.86 -7.53 -21.57
N PRO A 141 -9.16 -8.45 -20.86
CA PRO A 141 -9.00 -9.82 -21.33
C PRO A 141 -10.38 -10.41 -21.58
N GLN A 142 -10.69 -10.66 -22.85
CA GLN A 142 -11.90 -11.36 -23.25
C GLN A 142 -11.82 -12.75 -22.60
N THR A 143 -12.54 -12.96 -21.50
CA THR A 143 -12.79 -14.30 -20.97
C THR A 143 -13.58 -15.03 -22.05
N THR A 144 -12.87 -15.77 -22.89
CA THR A 144 -13.44 -16.68 -23.86
C THR A 144 -14.34 -17.64 -23.10
N SER A 145 -15.64 -17.39 -23.18
CA SER A 145 -16.68 -18.26 -22.66
C SER A 145 -16.48 -19.63 -23.31
N ILE A 146 -15.98 -20.60 -22.54
CA ILE A 146 -16.06 -22.01 -22.93
C ILE A 146 -17.54 -22.36 -22.82
N MET A 147 -18.26 -22.14 -23.91
CA MET A 147 -19.67 -22.45 -24.04
C MET A 147 -19.83 -23.96 -24.08
N THR A 148 -20.41 -24.48 -23.00
CA THR A 148 -20.91 -25.84 -22.84
C THR A 148 -21.92 -26.13 -23.96
N SER A 149 -21.54 -26.91 -24.97
CA SER A 149 -22.49 -27.44 -25.94
C SER A 149 -23.11 -28.73 -25.42
N THR A 150 -24.30 -28.58 -24.84
CA THR A 150 -25.23 -29.64 -24.46
C THR A 150 -25.75 -30.42 -25.67
N TYR A 151 -25.83 -31.75 -25.51
CA TYR A 151 -26.89 -32.65 -25.98
C TYR A 151 -27.64 -32.32 -27.28
N GLY A 152 -27.52 -33.20 -28.28
CA GLY A 152 -28.55 -33.37 -29.29
C GLY A 152 -28.08 -33.83 -30.67
N ALA A 153 -27.62 -35.08 -30.83
CA ALA A 153 -27.53 -35.72 -32.15
C ALA A 153 -27.34 -37.24 -32.04
N ALA A 154 -28.42 -37.98 -31.78
CA ALA A 154 -28.45 -39.42 -32.00
C ALA A 154 -29.85 -39.85 -32.45
N GLU A 155 -30.27 -39.38 -33.63
CA GLU A 155 -31.37 -40.01 -34.36
C GLU A 155 -31.21 -39.73 -35.86
N ARG A 156 -30.74 -40.76 -36.58
CA ARG A 156 -31.29 -41.27 -37.84
C ARG A 156 -30.28 -42.25 -38.44
N ALA A 157 -30.48 -43.51 -38.12
CA ALA A 157 -29.95 -44.61 -38.90
C ALA A 157 -30.69 -44.68 -40.25
N SER A 158 -29.89 -44.88 -41.28
CA SER A 158 -30.20 -45.26 -42.66
C SER A 158 -31.54 -45.95 -42.93
N SER A 159 -32.29 -45.40 -43.87
CA SER A 159 -33.11 -46.14 -44.85
C SER A 159 -33.16 -45.27 -46.12
N SER A 160 -32.33 -45.54 -47.13
CA SER A 160 -32.59 -46.47 -48.23
C SER A 160 -33.28 -45.80 -49.44
N VAL A 161 -32.64 -45.95 -50.60
CA VAL A 161 -33.20 -46.05 -51.95
C VAL A 161 -33.31 -44.77 -52.81
N CYS A 162 -32.62 -44.89 -53.97
CA CYS A 162 -32.60 -44.13 -55.22
C CYS A 162 -31.95 -42.75 -55.24
#